data_AF-A0A7C8BSH2-F1
#
_entry.id   AF-A0A7C8BSH2-F1
#
_cell.length_a   1.000
_cell.length_b   1.000
_cell.length_c   1.000
_cell.angle_alpha   90.00
_cell.angle_beta   90.00
_cell.angle_gamma   90.00
#
_symmetry.space_group_name_H-M   'P 1'
#
loop_
_entity.id
_entity.type
_entity.pdbx_description
1 polymer ?
#
loop_
_entity_poly.entity_id
_entity_poly.type
_entity_poly.pdbx_seq_one_letter_code
_entity_poly.pdbx_strand_id
1 'polypeptide(L)'
;MGAVQYGFHFNGRRCDGCTEPIAAGSAPVCAEACPLRALGFGPIDEVRERFGDRADLPPLPEATVTAPHLAITLPVCAEADPGRVRAEGRVQNGREIV
;
A
#
# COMPACT_ATOMS: atom_id res chain seq x y z
N MET A 1 -6.31 -4.89 -9.80
CA MET A 1 -5.75 -6.25 -9.57
C MET A 1 -4.52 -6.41 -10.46
N GLY A 2 -3.30 -6.47 -9.91
CA GLY A 2 -2.12 -6.98 -10.60
C GLY A 2 -1.03 -5.98 -11.02
N ALA A 3 0.09 -5.99 -10.28
CA ALA A 3 1.42 -5.96 -10.90
C ALA A 3 1.94 -7.40 -10.84
N VAL A 4 2.11 -8.04 -12.00
CA VAL A 4 2.74 -9.37 -12.08
C VAL A 4 4.24 -9.14 -11.92
N GLN A 5 4.85 -9.64 -10.84
CA GLN A 5 6.31 -9.63 -10.73
C GLN A 5 6.86 -10.92 -11.35
N TYR A 6 7.85 -10.76 -12.24
CA TYR A 6 8.58 -11.86 -12.86
C TYR A 6 10.01 -11.84 -12.27
N GLY A 7 10.32 -12.77 -11.36
CA GLY A 7 11.61 -12.89 -10.65
C GLY A 7 11.77 -14.24 -9.93
N PHE A 8 13.02 -14.63 -9.61
CA PHE A 8 13.60 -16.00 -9.57
C PHE A 8 12.96 -17.14 -8.74
N HIS A 9 11.82 -16.94 -8.06
CA HIS A 9 10.95 -18.01 -7.57
C HIS A 9 9.48 -17.52 -7.53
N PHE A 10 8.80 -17.46 -8.69
CA PHE A 10 7.43 -16.93 -8.78
C PHE A 10 6.43 -17.93 -9.37
N ASN A 11 5.56 -18.49 -8.54
CA ASN A 11 4.41 -19.31 -8.98
C ASN A 11 3.19 -18.45 -9.36
N GLY A 12 3.39 -17.19 -9.78
CA GLY A 12 2.28 -16.26 -10.07
C GLY A 12 1.39 -15.90 -8.87
N ARG A 13 1.77 -16.31 -7.65
CA ARG A 13 1.01 -16.01 -6.43
C ARG A 13 1.26 -14.55 -6.00
N ARG A 14 0.17 -13.82 -5.77
CA ARG A 14 0.15 -12.45 -5.26
C ARG A 14 -0.73 -12.39 -4.03
N CYS A 15 -0.72 -11.26 -3.33
CA CYS A 15 -1.78 -10.93 -2.38
C CYS A 15 -3.14 -11.09 -3.08
N ASP A 16 -3.98 -11.94 -2.51
CA ASP A 16 -5.35 -12.20 -2.95
C ASP A 16 -6.37 -11.31 -2.23
N GLY A 17 -5.92 -10.57 -1.20
CA GLY A 17 -6.78 -9.74 -0.37
C GLY A 17 -7.54 -10.51 0.70
N CYS A 18 -7.11 -11.73 1.08
CA CYS A 18 -7.80 -12.56 2.08
C CYS A 18 -9.28 -12.79 1.76
N THR A 19 -9.57 -13.24 0.54
CA THR A 19 -10.95 -13.43 0.05
C THR A 19 -11.79 -14.35 0.93
N GLU A 20 -11.20 -15.43 1.46
CA GLU A 20 -11.87 -16.38 2.34
C GLU A 20 -12.26 -15.75 3.71
N PRO A 21 -11.34 -15.14 4.47
CA PRO A 21 -11.70 -14.38 5.67
C PRO A 21 -12.78 -13.31 5.44
N ILE A 22 -12.67 -12.55 4.34
CA ILE A 22 -13.66 -11.52 4.00
C ILE A 22 -15.03 -12.13 3.75
N ALA A 23 -15.10 -13.24 3.01
CA ALA A 23 -16.36 -13.94 2.77
C ALA A 23 -16.99 -14.48 4.07
N ALA A 24 -16.17 -14.78 5.08
CA ALA A 24 -16.59 -15.17 6.42
C ALA A 24 -16.89 -13.98 7.36
N GLY A 25 -16.84 -12.74 6.86
CA GLY A 25 -17.13 -11.53 7.65
C GLY A 25 -15.97 -11.03 8.52
N SER A 26 -14.76 -11.55 8.31
CA SER A 26 -13.54 -11.10 9.00
C SER A 26 -12.73 -10.15 8.13
N ALA A 27 -11.96 -9.24 8.73
CA ALA A 27 -11.04 -8.39 7.98
C ALA A 27 -9.78 -9.17 7.54
N PRO A 28 -9.00 -8.64 6.59
CA PRO A 28 -7.74 -9.26 6.16
C PRO A 28 -6.77 -9.46 7.32
N VAL A 29 -6.03 -10.58 7.27
CA VAL A 29 -5.11 -10.96 8.37
C VAL A 29 -4.07 -9.88 8.68
N CYS A 30 -3.59 -9.14 7.68
CA CYS A 30 -2.62 -8.07 7.89
C CYS A 30 -3.22 -6.85 8.60
N ALA A 31 -4.50 -6.55 8.37
CA ALA A 31 -5.19 -5.46 9.06
C ALA A 31 -5.49 -5.85 10.52
N GLU A 32 -5.99 -7.06 10.75
CA GLU A 32 -6.26 -7.58 12.10
C GLU A 32 -4.99 -7.74 12.94
N ALA A 33 -3.91 -8.25 12.33
CA ALA A 33 -2.66 -8.49 13.03
C ALA A 33 -1.87 -7.20 13.32
N CYS A 34 -2.25 -6.05 12.76
CA CYS A 34 -1.48 -4.81 12.91
C CYS A 34 -1.61 -4.26 14.34
N PRO A 35 -0.56 -4.34 15.19
CA PRO A 35 -0.66 -3.89 16.58
C PRO A 35 -0.84 -2.38 16.70
N LEU A 36 -0.35 -1.64 15.71
CA LEU A 36 -0.46 -0.18 15.64
C LEU A 36 -1.80 0.30 15.05
N ARG A 37 -2.62 -0.62 14.51
CA ARG A 37 -3.86 -0.30 13.79
C ARG A 37 -3.64 0.71 12.65
N ALA A 38 -2.46 0.65 12.04
CA ALA A 38 -2.06 1.51 10.93
C ALA A 38 -2.64 1.05 9.58
N LEU A 39 -3.10 -0.21 9.51
CA LEU A 39 -3.73 -0.77 8.33
C LEU A 39 -5.25 -0.83 8.53
N GLY A 40 -5.99 -0.29 7.58
CA GLY A 40 -7.44 -0.39 7.48
C GLY A 40 -7.85 -1.09 6.19
N PHE A 41 -9.05 -1.69 6.19
CA PHE A 41 -9.62 -2.33 5.01
C PHE A 41 -11.11 -2.04 4.93
N GLY A 42 -11.61 -1.80 3.72
CA GLY A 42 -13.02 -1.47 3.47
C GLY A 42 -13.24 -0.97 2.04
N PRO A 43 -14.46 -0.53 1.71
CA PRO A 43 -14.75 0.16 0.46
C PRO A 43 -13.83 1.35 0.27
N ILE A 44 -13.30 1.53 -0.95
CA ILE A 44 -12.23 2.50 -1.20
C ILE A 44 -12.66 3.94 -0.92
N ASP A 45 -13.93 4.28 -1.15
CA ASP A 45 -14.47 5.61 -0.89
C ASP A 45 -14.45 5.93 0.61
N GLU A 46 -14.87 4.99 1.46
CA GLU A 46 -14.84 5.13 2.92
C GLU A 46 -13.40 5.22 3.46
N VAL A 47 -12.50 4.41 2.89
CA VAL A 47 -11.08 4.42 3.23
C VAL A 47 -10.46 5.79 2.89
N ARG A 48 -10.78 6.35 1.72
CA ARG A 48 -10.27 7.65 1.28
C ARG A 48 -10.84 8.81 2.09
N GLU A 49 -12.12 8.74 2.46
CA GLU A 49 -12.74 9.71 3.36
C GLU A 49 -12.03 9.73 4.72
N ARG A 50 -11.69 8.55 5.25
CA ARG A 50 -11.08 8.44 6.57
C ARG A 50 -9.59 8.76 6.61
N PHE A 51 -8.84 8.37 5.58
CA PHE A 51 -7.37 8.37 5.61
C PHE A 51 -6.71 9.30 4.57
N GLY A 52 -7.50 9.92 3.70
CA GLY A 52 -7.03 10.75 2.59
C GLY A 52 -6.92 9.97 1.27
N ASP A 53 -6.63 10.68 0.17
CA ASP A 53 -6.69 10.13 -1.21
C ASP A 53 -5.30 9.89 -1.85
N ARG A 54 -4.21 10.04 -1.08
CA ARG A 54 -2.86 9.85 -1.62
C ARG A 54 -2.55 8.37 -1.85
N ALA A 55 -1.93 8.05 -2.98
CA ALA A 55 -1.57 6.67 -3.33
C ALA A 55 -0.24 6.57 -4.11
N ASP A 56 0.58 7.62 -4.07
CA ASP A 56 1.71 7.90 -4.95
C ASP A 56 2.98 8.32 -4.18
N LEU A 57 3.19 7.76 -2.98
CA LEU A 57 4.38 8.05 -2.17
C LEU A 57 5.61 7.23 -2.68
N PRO A 58 6.79 7.84 -2.90
CA PRO A 58 7.98 7.11 -3.33
C PRO A 58 8.30 5.93 -2.39
N PRO A 59 8.69 4.76 -2.92
CA PRO A 59 9.07 4.48 -4.31
C PRO A 59 7.91 4.09 -5.24
N LEU A 60 6.65 4.23 -4.81
CA LEU A 60 5.51 3.92 -5.67
C LEU A 60 5.45 4.89 -6.86
N PRO A 61 5.01 4.44 -8.05
CA PRO A 61 4.78 5.32 -9.18
C PRO A 61 3.58 6.25 -8.91
N GLU A 62 3.39 7.23 -9.79
CA GLU A 62 2.21 8.10 -9.78
C GLU A 62 0.92 7.26 -9.79
N ALA A 63 -0.06 7.65 -8.98
CA ALA A 63 -1.29 6.89 -8.79
C ALA A 63 -2.07 6.67 -10.10
N THR A 64 -1.95 7.60 -11.05
CA THR A 64 -2.60 7.54 -12.37
C THR A 64 -2.11 6.38 -13.24
N VAL A 65 -0.94 5.81 -12.96
CA VAL A 65 -0.37 4.71 -13.76
C VAL A 65 -1.24 3.46 -13.67
N THR A 66 -1.80 3.15 -12.50
CA THR A 66 -2.63 1.95 -12.30
C THR A 66 -3.94 2.19 -11.55
N ALA A 67 -4.20 3.42 -11.09
CA ALA A 67 -5.33 3.77 -10.25
C ALA A 67 -5.54 2.78 -9.09
N PRO A 68 -4.55 2.61 -8.19
CA PRO A 68 -4.60 1.61 -7.15
C PRO A 68 -5.73 1.89 -6.16
N HIS A 69 -6.36 0.83 -5.66
CA HIS A 69 -7.29 0.90 -4.53
C HIS A 69 -6.50 0.91 -3.21
N LEU A 70 -5.75 1.99 -3.01
CA LEU A 70 -4.88 2.24 -1.88
C LEU A 70 -5.05 3.70 -1.45
N ALA A 71 -5.00 3.94 -0.14
CA ALA A 71 -4.93 5.26 0.46
C ALA A 71 -3.79 5.26 1.49
N ILE A 72 -2.96 6.30 1.47
CA ILE A 72 -1.80 6.45 2.33
C ILE A 72 -1.93 7.78 3.06
N THR A 73 -2.15 7.73 4.38
CA THR A 73 -1.91 8.90 5.23
C THR A 73 -0.41 9.19 5.24
N LEU A 74 -0.06 10.42 4.86
CA LEU A 74 1.34 10.79 4.71
C LEU A 74 2.02 10.86 6.08
N PRO A 75 3.28 10.42 6.20
CA PRO A 75 4.05 10.67 7.40
C PRO A 75 4.31 12.18 7.53
N VAL A 76 4.39 12.67 8.77
CA VAL A 76 4.57 14.10 9.09
C VAL A 76 5.71 14.76 8.29
N CYS A 77 6.82 14.05 8.07
CA CYS A 77 7.94 14.57 7.29
C CYS A 77 7.61 14.79 5.81
N ALA A 78 6.75 13.95 5.22
CA ALA A 78 6.31 14.08 3.84
C ALA A 78 5.22 15.14 3.70
N GLU A 79 4.40 15.37 4.73
CA GLU A 79 3.44 16.48 4.75
C GLU A 79 4.16 17.83 4.86
N ALA A 80 5.21 17.91 5.68
CA ALA A 80 5.95 19.15 5.91
C ALA A 80 6.77 19.60 4.68
N ASP A 81 7.39 18.65 3.96
CA ASP A 81 8.15 18.93 2.75
C ASP A 81 8.05 17.77 1.74
N PRO A 82 7.01 17.78 0.88
CA PRO A 82 6.83 16.75 -0.14
C PRO A 82 7.96 16.73 -1.18
N GLY A 83 8.57 17.89 -1.44
CA GLY A 83 9.64 18.04 -2.44
C GLY A 83 10.91 17.33 -2.01
N ARG A 84 11.28 17.48 -0.74
CA ARG A 84 12.45 16.80 -0.15
C ARG A 84 12.33 15.28 -0.23
N VAL A 85 11.17 14.70 0.08
CA VAL A 85 11.00 13.23 0.04
C VAL A 85 11.21 12.70 -1.37
N ARG A 86 10.77 13.44 -2.41
CA ARG A 86 10.99 13.06 -3.81
C ARG A 86 12.43 13.30 -4.28
N ALA A 87 13.09 14.35 -3.78
CA ALA A 87 14.44 14.71 -4.18
C ALA A 87 15.53 13.86 -3.49
N GLU A 88 15.37 13.56 -2.20
CA GLU A 88 16.39 12.93 -1.35
C GLU A 88 15.98 11.53 -0.84
N GLY A 89 14.70 11.18 -0.95
CA GLY A 89 14.17 9.91 -0.46
C GLY A 89 14.82 8.72 -1.15
N ARG A 90 15.17 7.71 -0.36
CA ARG A 90 15.82 6.49 -0.86
C ARG A 90 15.30 5.28 -0.11
N VAL A 91 15.20 4.16 -0.83
CA VAL A 91 14.91 2.84 -0.24
C VAL A 91 16.05 2.48 0.70
N GLN A 92 15.76 2.33 1.99
CA GLN A 92 16.80 2.03 2.98
C GLN A 92 17.23 0.55 2.94
N ASN A 93 16.30 -0.35 2.56
CA ASN A 93 16.58 -1.77 2.45
C ASN A 93 16.57 -2.24 0.99
N GLY A 94 17.54 -1.77 0.21
CA GLY A 94 17.64 -2.11 -1.22
C GLY A 94 17.78 -3.61 -1.49
N ARG A 95 18.24 -4.40 -0.51
CA ARG A 95 18.36 -5.86 -0.62
C ARG A 95 17.02 -6.58 -0.73
N GLU A 96 15.91 -5.95 -0.31
CA GLU A 96 14.56 -6.53 -0.42
C GLU A 96 13.87 -6.24 -1.76
N ILE A 97 14.48 -5.39 -2.60
CA ILE A 97 13.92 -5.00 -3.90
C ILE A 97 14.64 -5.70 -5.07
N VAL A 98 15.73 -6.43 -4.80
CA VAL A 98 16.57 -7.13 -5.79
C VAL A 98 16.45 -8.64 -5.75
#